data_AF-A0A3S3QXG4-F1
#
_entry.id   AF-A0A3S3QXG4-F1
#
_cell.length_a   1.000
_cell.length_b   1.000
_cell.length_c   1.000
_cell.angle_alpha   90.00
_cell.angle_beta   90.00
_cell.angle_gamma   90.00
#
_symmetry.space_group_name_H-M   'P 1'
#
loop_
_entity.id
_entity.type
_entity.pdbx_description
1 polymer ?
#
loop_
_entity_poly.entity_id
_entity_poly.type
_entity_poly.pdbx_seq_one_letter_code
_entity_poly.pdbx_strand_id
1 'polypeptide(L)'
;MNEEQTGEEQTSEEQNNDPLHGVTLKNMVTYLVDCYGWDKLGDWTRIRCFMINPTLNSSLKFLRRTPWARAKVEDLYVVTKWNQQHKAKRGGRSRSESSS
;
A
#
# COMPACT_ATOMS: atom_id res chain seq x y z
N MET A 1 -41.60 -5.84 -9.64
CA MET A 1 -40.83 -4.69 -9.11
C MET A 1 -39.55 -4.60 -9.91
N ASN A 2 -39.42 -3.56 -10.73
CA ASN A 2 -38.17 -3.18 -11.39
C ASN A 2 -37.29 -2.36 -10.44
N GLU A 3 -35.99 -2.35 -10.75
CA GLU A 3 -34.95 -1.40 -10.33
C GLU A 3 -34.61 -1.37 -8.82
N GLU A 4 -33.34 -1.51 -8.42
CA GLU A 4 -32.29 -0.57 -8.78
C GLU A 4 -30.92 -1.25 -9.01
N GLN A 5 -30.38 -1.05 -10.21
CA GLN A 5 -28.97 -1.23 -10.55
C GLN A 5 -28.18 0.01 -10.12
N THR A 6 -27.07 -0.18 -9.40
CA THR A 6 -25.80 0.60 -9.51
C THR A 6 -24.70 -0.37 -9.07
N GLY A 7 -23.78 -0.89 -9.90
CA GLY A 7 -22.89 -0.18 -10.83
C GLY A 7 -22.02 0.76 -9.99
N GLU A 8 -20.77 0.46 -9.63
CA GLU A 8 -19.63 0.38 -10.56
C GLU A 8 -18.45 -0.45 -9.97
N GLU A 9 -18.03 -1.45 -10.76
CA GLU A 9 -16.65 -1.70 -11.18
C GLU A 9 -15.62 -2.28 -10.18
N GLN A 10 -15.75 -3.60 -9.96
CA GLN A 10 -14.60 -4.48 -9.79
C GLN A 10 -13.88 -4.64 -11.15
N THR A 11 -12.95 -3.74 -11.47
CA THR A 11 -12.02 -3.96 -12.59
C THR A 11 -10.81 -4.76 -12.12
N SER A 12 -10.91 -6.06 -12.32
CA SER A 12 -9.81 -6.89 -12.79
C SER A 12 -9.13 -6.20 -13.99
N GLU A 13 -8.04 -5.48 -13.73
CA GLU A 13 -7.08 -5.11 -14.77
C GLU A 13 -5.85 -6.00 -14.64
N GLU A 14 -5.95 -7.14 -15.31
CA GLU A 14 -4.79 -7.82 -15.88
C GLU A 14 -4.11 -6.84 -16.86
N GLN A 15 -3.08 -6.13 -16.39
CA GLN A 15 -2.21 -5.32 -17.24
C GLN A 15 -0.76 -5.72 -17.01
N ASN A 16 -0.37 -6.73 -17.79
CA ASN A 16 0.83 -6.78 -18.61
C ASN A 16 2.12 -6.20 -17.99
N ASN A 17 2.99 -7.13 -17.56
CA ASN A 17 4.46 -7.13 -17.72
C ASN A 17 5.17 -5.77 -17.84
N ASP A 18 5.52 -5.15 -16.71
CA ASP A 18 6.74 -4.33 -16.70
C ASP A 18 7.45 -4.44 -15.34
N PRO A 19 8.56 -5.19 -15.25
CA PRO A 19 9.18 -5.54 -13.97
C PRO A 19 9.93 -4.37 -13.29
N LEU A 20 10.16 -3.24 -13.95
CA LEU A 20 11.07 -2.21 -13.44
C LEU A 20 10.79 -0.75 -13.85
N HIS A 21 9.62 -0.38 -14.39
CA HIS A 21 9.45 1.02 -14.79
C HIS A 21 8.98 1.94 -13.65
N GLY A 22 9.92 2.74 -13.12
CA GLY A 22 9.70 4.04 -12.45
C GLY A 22 8.64 4.07 -11.36
N VAL A 23 9.03 3.79 -10.11
CA VAL A 23 8.13 3.78 -8.95
C VAL A 23 7.37 5.10 -8.83
N THR A 24 6.12 5.12 -9.29
CA THR A 24 5.24 6.29 -9.20
C THR A 24 4.47 6.28 -7.89
N LEU A 25 3.88 7.43 -7.52
CA LEU A 25 2.97 7.53 -6.38
C LEU A 25 1.81 6.52 -6.48
N LYS A 26 1.37 6.19 -7.70
CA LYS A 26 0.38 5.12 -7.96
C LYS A 26 0.92 3.78 -7.45
N ASN A 27 2.12 3.40 -7.87
CA ASN A 27 2.72 2.12 -7.47
C ASN A 27 2.94 2.03 -5.96
N MET A 28 3.36 3.13 -5.31
CA MET A 28 3.52 3.14 -3.85
C MET A 28 2.20 2.85 -3.13
N VAL A 29 1.12 3.53 -3.54
CA VAL A 29 -0.21 3.33 -2.96
C VAL A 29 -0.70 1.92 -3.26
N THR A 30 -0.64 1.45 -4.51
CA THR A 30 -1.04 0.09 -4.89
C THR A 30 -0.30 -0.96 -4.07
N TYR A 31 1.03 -0.82 -3.93
CA TYR A 31 1.85 -1.75 -3.16
C TYR A 31 1.49 -1.78 -1.68
N LEU A 32 1.26 -0.62 -1.08
CA LEU A 32 0.85 -0.50 0.32
C LEU A 32 -0.52 -1.11 0.57
N VAL A 33 -1.45 -0.90 -0.35
CA VAL A 33 -2.81 -1.49 -0.31
C VAL A 33 -2.74 -3.01 -0.48
N ASP A 34 -1.90 -3.51 -1.39
CA ASP A 34 -1.69 -4.95 -1.58
C ASP A 34 -1.11 -5.63 -0.33
N CYS A 35 -0.16 -4.96 0.34
CA CYS A 35 0.47 -5.50 1.55
C CYS A 35 -0.42 -5.44 2.80
N TYR A 36 -1.19 -4.36 3.00
CA TYR A 36 -1.87 -4.10 4.27
C TYR A 36 -3.40 -3.95 4.15
N GLY A 37 -3.91 -3.62 2.97
CA GLY A 37 -5.29 -3.22 2.76
C GLY A 37 -5.55 -1.74 3.10
N TRP A 38 -6.70 -1.24 2.66
CA TRP A 38 -7.09 0.16 2.84
C TRP A 38 -7.37 0.53 4.31
N ASP A 39 -7.99 -0.35 5.08
CA ASP A 39 -8.32 -0.11 6.50
C ASP A 39 -7.07 0.24 7.32
N LYS A 40 -6.04 -0.62 7.26
CA LYS A 40 -4.78 -0.40 7.99
C LYS A 40 -4.06 0.85 7.51
N LEU A 41 -4.10 1.12 6.21
CA LEU A 41 -3.52 2.34 5.65
C LEU A 41 -4.22 3.59 6.18
N GLY A 42 -5.55 3.56 6.25
CA GLY A 42 -6.37 4.60 6.86
C GLY A 42 -5.99 4.84 8.32
N ASP A 43 -5.84 3.78 9.11
CA ASP A 43 -5.48 3.88 10.53
C ASP A 43 -4.08 4.46 10.74
N TRP A 44 -3.09 4.02 9.97
CA TRP A 44 -1.70 4.45 10.12
C TRP A 44 -1.44 5.86 9.61
N THR A 45 -2.02 6.20 8.46
CA THR A 45 -1.86 7.52 7.87
C THR A 45 -2.86 8.53 8.45
N ARG A 46 -3.92 8.04 9.12
CA ARG A 46 -5.10 8.82 9.57
C ARG A 46 -5.75 9.61 8.42
N ILE A 47 -5.63 9.10 7.20
CA ILE A 47 -6.22 9.72 6.00
C ILE A 47 -7.62 9.14 5.78
N ARG A 48 -8.63 10.00 5.97
CA ARG A 48 -10.03 9.63 5.78
C ARG A 48 -10.37 9.18 4.35
N CYS A 49 -9.57 9.61 3.36
CA CYS A 49 -9.73 9.19 1.96
C CYS A 49 -9.72 7.66 1.81
N PHE A 50 -8.88 6.96 2.58
CA PHE A 50 -8.76 5.50 2.53
C PHE A 50 -9.91 4.77 3.24
N MET A 51 -10.67 5.44 4.10
CA MET A 51 -11.80 4.86 4.83
C MET A 51 -13.14 5.12 4.14
N ILE A 52 -13.31 6.28 3.50
CA ILE A 52 -14.59 6.67 2.88
C ILE A 52 -14.67 6.21 1.42
N ASN A 53 -13.60 6.40 0.64
CA ASN A 53 -13.58 6.07 -0.79
C ASN A 53 -12.25 5.41 -1.15
N PRO A 54 -12.07 4.12 -0.81
CA PRO A 54 -10.84 3.36 -1.01
C PRO A 54 -10.59 3.03 -2.49
N THR A 55 -10.48 4.06 -3.33
CA THR A 55 -10.14 3.90 -4.74
C THR A 55 -8.80 4.55 -5.04
N LEU A 56 -8.04 3.91 -5.93
CA LEU A 56 -6.73 4.40 -6.37
C LEU A 56 -6.81 5.80 -6.99
N ASN A 57 -7.80 6.05 -7.85
CA ASN A 57 -7.98 7.33 -8.53
C ASN A 57 -8.34 8.46 -7.57
N SER A 58 -9.26 8.22 -6.62
CA SER A 58 -9.64 9.21 -5.60
C SER A 58 -8.47 9.52 -4.66
N SER A 59 -7.76 8.47 -4.24
CA SER A 59 -6.55 8.59 -3.43
C SER A 59 -5.47 9.43 -4.11
N LEU A 60 -5.16 9.16 -5.38
CA LEU A 60 -4.17 9.93 -6.14
C LEU A 60 -4.58 11.39 -6.31
N LYS A 61 -5.86 11.66 -6.59
CA LYS A 61 -6.38 13.02 -6.67
C LYS A 61 -6.26 13.75 -5.32
N PHE A 62 -6.50 13.05 -4.21
CA PHE A 62 -6.31 13.59 -2.86
C PHE A 62 -4.84 13.87 -2.55
N LEU A 63 -3.93 12.92 -2.78
CA LEU A 63 -2.49 13.07 -2.56
C LEU A 63 -1.85 14.15 -3.46
N ARG A 64 -2.47 14.48 -4.60
CA ARG A 64 -2.07 15.63 -5.42
C ARG A 64 -2.43 16.96 -4.78
N ARG A 65 -3.61 17.06 -4.14
CA ARG A 65 -4.11 18.26 -3.47
C ARG A 65 -3.55 18.45 -2.06
N THR A 66 -3.11 17.37 -1.43
CA THR A 66 -2.72 17.35 -0.02
C THR A 66 -1.27 16.84 0.12
N PRO A 67 -0.27 17.75 0.11
CA PRO A 67 1.14 17.34 0.08
C PRO A 67 1.59 16.61 1.35
N TRP A 68 1.07 16.96 2.53
CA TRP A 68 1.40 16.24 3.77
C TRP A 68 0.95 14.78 3.74
N ALA A 69 -0.17 14.49 3.05
CA ALA A 69 -0.68 13.13 2.90
C ALA A 69 0.22 12.31 1.98
N ARG A 70 0.76 12.93 0.92
CA ARG A 70 1.78 12.32 0.05
C ARG A 70 3.01 11.92 0.85
N ALA A 71 3.57 12.86 1.62
CA ALA A 71 4.74 12.58 2.46
C ALA A 71 4.50 11.43 3.43
N LYS A 72 3.28 11.30 3.99
CA LYS A 72 2.91 10.21 4.89
C LYS A 72 2.89 8.85 4.20
N VAL A 73 2.38 8.79 2.97
CA VAL A 73 2.38 7.57 2.15
C VAL A 73 3.81 7.17 1.75
N GLU A 74 4.64 8.15 1.39
CA GLU A 74 6.06 7.94 1.05
C GLU A 74 6.84 7.40 2.26
N ASP A 75 6.67 8.00 3.44
CA ASP A 75 7.27 7.52 4.70
C ASP A 75 6.85 6.08 5.01
N LEU A 76 5.56 5.77 4.89
CA LEU A 76 5.04 4.43 5.12
C LEU A 76 5.61 3.41 4.11
N TYR A 77 5.76 3.81 2.85
CA TYR A 77 6.38 2.98 1.82
C TYR A 77 7.84 2.66 2.17
N VAL A 78 8.63 3.65 2.60
CA VAL A 78 10.03 3.45 3.03
C VAL A 78 10.11 2.50 4.22
N VAL A 79 9.30 2.71 5.27
CA VAL A 79 9.26 1.84 6.45
C VAL A 79 8.89 0.40 6.07
N THR A 80 7.93 0.24 5.16
CA THR A 80 7.51 -1.09 4.69
C THR A 80 8.63 -1.80 3.93
N LYS A 81 9.31 -1.09 3.01
CA LYS A 81 10.46 -1.65 2.26
C LYS A 81 11.62 -1.97 3.20
N TRP A 82 11.89 -1.12 4.18
CA TRP A 82 12.90 -1.38 5.22
C TRP A 82 12.55 -2.65 6.01
N ASN A 83 11.32 -2.76 6.50
CA ASN A 83 10.87 -3.94 7.24
C ASN A 83 10.97 -5.22 6.40
N GLN A 84 10.61 -5.16 5.12
CA GLN A 84 10.72 -6.30 4.19
C GLN A 84 12.20 -6.73 3.99
N GLN A 85 13.10 -5.77 3.78
CA GLN A 85 14.53 -6.03 3.57
C GLN A 85 15.23 -6.53 4.84
N HIS A 86 14.85 -6.02 6.00
CA HIS A 86 15.45 -6.40 7.29
C HIS A 86 14.91 -7.72 7.85
N LYS A 87 13.75 -8.21 7.39
CA LYS A 87 13.23 -9.53 7.75
C LYS A 87 14.17 -10.67 7.30
N ALA A 88 14.87 -10.50 6.18
CA ALA A 88 15.83 -11.46 5.65
C ALA A 88 17.13 -11.58 6.46
N LYS A 89 17.52 -10.54 7.21
CA LYS A 89 18.79 -10.51 7.98
C LYS A 89 18.66 -10.93 9.45
N ARG A 90 17.45 -11.14 9.98
CA ARG A 90 17.26 -11.56 11.38
C ARG A 90 17.13 -13.08 11.58
N GLY A 91 17.26 -13.87 10.51
CA GLY A 91 17.33 -15.34 10.57
C GLY A 91 18.72 -15.93 10.87
N GLY A 92 19.74 -15.09 11.09
CA GLY A 92 21.13 -15.51 11.29
C GLY A 92 21.68 -15.23 12.69
N ARG A 93 21.00 -15.69 13.74
CA ARG A 93 21.61 -15.85 15.08
C ARG A 93 21.06 -17.10 15.76
N SER A 94 21.26 -18.25 15.11
CA SER A 94 21.37 -19.51 15.85
C SER A 94 22.64 -19.41 16.69
N ARG A 95 22.48 -18.89 17.90
CA ARG A 95 23.46 -19.01 18.97
C ARG A 95 23.66 -20.51 19.18
N SER A 96 24.79 -21.02 18.75
CA SER A 96 25.32 -22.30 19.17
C SER A 96 25.44 -22.27 20.70
N GLU A 97 24.45 -22.79 21.40
CA GLU A 97 24.63 -23.29 22.77
C GLU A 97 25.17 -24.72 22.64
N SER A 98 26.46 -24.78 22.30
CA SER A 98 27.32 -25.93 22.58
C SER A 98 28.23 -25.54 23.75
N SER A 99 28.09 -26.29 24.85
CA SER A 99 28.93 -26.40 26.07
C SER A 99 27.98 -26.40 27.27
N SER A 100 27.84 -27.46 28.07
CA SER A 100 28.77 -28.53 28.43
C SER A 100 28.05 -29.83 28.77
#